data_AF-A0A644WZX0-F1
#
_entry.id   AF-A0A644WZX0-F1
#
_cell.length_a   1.000
_cell.length_b   1.000
_cell.length_c   1.000
_cell.angle_alpha   90.00
_cell.angle_beta   90.00
_cell.angle_gamma   90.00
#
_symmetry.space_group_name_H-M   'P 1'
#
loop_
_entity.id
_entity.type
_entity.pdbx_description
1 polymer ?
#
loop_
_entity_poly.entity_id
_entity_poly.type
_entity_poly.pdbx_seq_one_letter_code
_entity_poly.pdbx_strand_id
1 'polypeptide(L)'
;MEIKEVNRNIPENREDSNERFRVRYKDKSKFDLLVVNICRSKTNEIQTFNFKSTDLPDKDSIHFSTSINNGKFQVDWKGISSSPKTKTKSIDKVPEKKKTISKTNTVQIESFQPIVGKHSKVLILGTMPGKDSLRLNEYYANSRNVFWKIIYELHNSEIQYDYESKTEFLKQNGISIWDVCHKANRESSLDSDIKNEVPNKLKDLIKANPSIKLIAFNGQKAEKLYDKYFERFDKINYMTLLSTSPANASYSFQEKIDDWKRIIKPSP
;
A
#
# COMPACT_ATOMS: atom_id res chain seq x y z
N MET A 1 -7.54 24.70 13.61
CA MET A 1 -6.29 24.49 12.87
C MET A 1 -6.43 23.19 12.10
N GLU A 2 -6.68 23.28 10.80
CA GLU A 2 -6.81 22.13 9.91
C GLU A 2 -5.42 21.63 9.51
N ILE A 3 -5.16 20.33 9.75
CA ILE A 3 -3.86 19.71 9.53
C ILE A 3 -3.97 18.72 8.38
N LYS A 4 -3.07 18.85 7.41
CA LYS A 4 -2.87 17.88 6.35
C LYS A 4 -1.61 17.08 6.61
N GLU A 5 -1.71 15.76 6.67
CA GLU A 5 -0.56 14.89 6.87
C GLU A 5 -0.16 14.18 5.57
N VAL A 6 1.15 14.08 5.32
CA VAL A 6 1.71 13.35 4.18
C VAL A 6 2.88 12.49 4.63
N ASN A 7 2.77 11.19 4.43
CA ASN A 7 3.82 10.23 4.77
C ASN A 7 4.65 9.87 3.52
N ARG A 8 5.98 9.77 3.67
CA ARG A 8 6.94 9.48 2.60
C ARG A 8 8.01 8.52 3.10
N ASN A 9 8.16 7.39 2.43
CA ASN A 9 9.18 6.41 2.78
C ASN A 9 10.32 6.45 1.76
N ILE A 10 11.54 6.53 2.25
CA ILE A 10 12.76 6.60 1.44
C ILE A 10 13.39 5.21 1.40
N PRO A 11 13.42 4.56 0.23
CA PRO A 11 14.07 3.26 0.07
C PRO A 11 15.56 3.31 0.42
N GLU A 12 16.11 2.23 0.97
CA GLU A 12 17.55 2.14 1.31
C GLU A 12 18.45 2.50 0.12
N ASN A 13 18.14 2.00 -1.08
CA ASN A 13 18.89 2.26 -2.30
C ASN A 13 18.72 3.69 -2.84
N ARG A 14 17.93 4.53 -2.18
CA ARG A 14 17.65 5.91 -2.58
C ARG A 14 17.94 6.93 -1.49
N GLU A 15 18.39 6.51 -0.30
CA GLU A 15 18.73 7.44 0.79
C GLU A 15 19.81 8.44 0.39
N ASP A 16 20.72 8.05 -0.51
CA ASP A 16 21.83 8.88 -1.01
C ASP A 16 21.84 8.98 -2.56
N SER A 17 20.68 9.22 -3.16
CA SER A 17 20.52 9.22 -4.63
C SER A 17 20.35 10.60 -5.26
N ASN A 18 20.27 11.67 -4.44
CA ASN A 18 19.86 13.02 -4.89
C ASN A 18 18.55 13.04 -5.71
N GLU A 19 17.78 11.94 -5.72
CA GLU A 19 16.57 11.81 -6.50
C GLU A 19 15.45 12.67 -5.90
N ARG A 20 14.64 13.30 -6.75
CA ARG A 20 13.55 14.17 -6.30
C ARG A 20 12.31 13.36 -5.92
N PHE A 21 11.88 13.51 -4.68
CA PHE A 21 10.61 13.03 -4.15
C PHE A 21 9.57 14.16 -4.17
N ARG A 22 8.32 13.83 -4.47
CA ARG A 22 7.22 14.81 -4.58
C ARG A 22 6.22 14.67 -3.43
N VAL A 23 5.86 15.80 -2.82
CA VAL A 23 4.82 15.92 -1.79
C VAL A 23 3.68 16.74 -2.38
N ARG A 24 2.54 16.10 -2.63
CA ARG A 24 1.35 16.77 -3.18
C ARG A 24 0.42 17.18 -2.05
N TYR A 25 -0.08 18.40 -2.10
CA TYR A 25 -1.08 18.93 -1.16
C TYR A 25 -2.30 19.54 -1.87
N LYS A 26 -2.28 19.67 -3.20
CA LYS A 26 -3.37 20.19 -4.05
C LYS A 26 -3.70 21.65 -3.76
N ASP A 27 -4.58 21.90 -2.80
CA ASP A 27 -5.11 23.21 -2.49
C ASP A 27 -4.66 23.63 -1.08
N LYS A 28 -3.78 24.63 -1.02
CA LYS A 28 -3.23 25.13 0.24
C LYS A 28 -4.24 25.93 1.07
N SER A 29 -5.40 26.32 0.51
CA SER A 29 -6.46 27.00 1.26
C SER A 29 -7.25 26.05 2.16
N LYS A 30 -7.13 24.73 1.96
CA LYS A 30 -7.85 23.69 2.71
C LYS A 30 -7.13 23.19 3.96
N PHE A 31 -6.07 23.87 4.40
CA PHE A 31 -5.38 23.50 5.63
C PHE A 31 -4.57 24.69 6.15
N ASP A 32 -4.33 24.70 7.46
CA ASP A 32 -3.44 25.66 8.10
C ASP A 32 -2.00 25.14 8.16
N LEU A 33 -1.85 23.82 8.30
CA LEU A 33 -0.57 23.16 8.51
C LEU A 33 -0.46 21.90 7.67
N LEU A 34 0.63 21.79 6.90
CA LEU A 34 1.06 20.55 6.25
C LEU A 34 2.16 19.90 7.09
N VAL A 35 1.94 18.67 7.53
CA VAL A 35 2.89 17.82 8.25
C VAL A 35 3.39 16.76 7.29
N VAL A 36 4.70 16.72 7.04
CA VAL A 36 5.32 15.69 6.19
C VAL A 36 6.22 14.80 7.01
N ASN A 37 5.91 13.52 7.09
CA ASN A 37 6.77 12.53 7.75
C ASN A 37 7.59 11.79 6.71
N ILE A 38 8.91 11.83 6.86
CA ILE A 38 9.88 11.13 6.00
C ILE A 38 10.49 9.99 6.80
N CYS A 39 10.14 8.76 6.44
CA CYS A 39 10.65 7.55 7.06
C CYS A 39 11.79 6.94 6.24
N ARG A 40 12.90 6.61 6.89
CA ARG A 40 14.02 5.91 6.29
C ARG A 40 13.79 4.41 6.36
N SER A 41 13.71 3.74 5.21
CA SER A 41 13.43 2.29 5.19
C SER A 41 14.56 1.48 5.84
N LYS A 42 15.81 1.97 5.81
CA LYS A 42 16.96 1.26 6.38
C LYS A 42 16.94 1.24 7.92
N THR A 43 16.52 2.35 8.53
CA THR A 43 16.67 2.57 9.97
C THR A 43 15.35 2.71 10.71
N ASN A 44 14.23 2.81 10.00
CA ASN A 44 12.91 3.21 10.52
C ASN A 44 12.92 4.56 11.27
N GLU A 45 13.94 5.39 11.03
CA GLU A 45 13.99 6.76 11.55
C GLU A 45 12.94 7.61 10.82
N ILE A 46 12.19 8.40 11.57
CA ILE A 46 11.20 9.32 11.03
C ILE A 46 11.66 10.76 11.30
N GLN A 47 11.74 11.55 10.22
CA GLN A 47 11.89 13.00 10.28
C GLN A 47 10.58 13.67 9.87
N THR A 48 10.00 14.46 10.79
CA THR A 48 8.74 15.19 10.57
C THR A 48 9.04 16.66 10.25
N PHE A 49 8.45 17.16 9.17
CA PHE A 49 8.60 18.53 8.68
C PHE A 49 7.25 19.24 8.66
N ASN A 50 7.19 20.42 9.27
CA ASN A 50 5.96 21.20 9.35
C ASN A 50 6.05 22.46 8.47
N PHE A 51 5.01 22.66 7.66
CA PHE A 51 4.85 23.82 6.77
C PHE A 51 3.54 24.51 7.07
N LYS A 52 3.55 25.82 7.30
CA LYS A 52 2.31 26.59 7.28
C LYS A 52 1.80 26.66 5.84
N SER A 53 0.50 26.63 5.62
CA SER A 53 -0.06 26.75 4.26
C SER A 53 0.35 28.05 3.57
N THR A 54 0.53 29.13 4.33
CA THR A 54 1.04 30.43 3.86
C THR A 54 2.45 30.36 3.28
N ASP A 55 3.26 29.40 3.72
CA ASP A 55 4.67 29.25 3.33
C ASP A 55 4.82 28.33 2.09
N LEU A 56 3.72 27.70 1.67
CA LEU A 56 3.69 26.85 0.49
C LEU A 56 3.47 27.66 -0.79
N PRO A 57 4.13 27.30 -1.91
CA PRO A 57 3.92 27.96 -3.19
C PRO A 57 2.48 27.77 -3.70
N ASP A 58 2.02 28.67 -4.56
CA ASP A 58 0.77 28.56 -5.33
C ASP A 58 0.89 27.49 -6.42
N LYS A 59 1.06 26.26 -5.97
CA LYS A 59 1.19 25.01 -6.73
C LYS A 59 0.61 23.89 -5.91
N ASP A 60 0.36 22.76 -6.56
CA ASP A 60 -0.24 21.60 -5.88
C ASP A 60 0.77 20.69 -5.16
N SER A 61 2.06 21.04 -5.19
CA SER A 61 3.12 20.19 -4.64
C SER A 61 4.47 20.89 -4.43
N ILE A 62 5.24 20.36 -3.49
CA ILE A 62 6.66 20.66 -3.24
C ILE A 62 7.52 19.40 -3.45
N HIS A 63 8.84 19.56 -3.50
CA HIS A 63 9.78 18.47 -3.73
C HIS A 63 10.89 18.46 -2.67
N PHE A 64 11.49 17.30 -2.45
CA PHE A 64 12.72 17.18 -1.68
C PHE A 64 13.65 16.15 -2.31
N SER A 65 14.94 16.23 -2.00
CA SER A 65 15.93 15.18 -2.25
C SER A 65 16.49 14.69 -0.92
N THR A 66 17.15 13.54 -0.95
CA THR A 66 17.79 12.96 0.23
C THR A 66 19.26 12.71 -0.05
N SER A 67 20.08 12.95 0.97
CA SER A 67 21.53 12.72 0.93
C SER A 67 22.01 12.19 2.27
N ILE A 68 23.14 11.48 2.26
CA ILE A 68 23.84 11.09 3.48
C ILE A 68 25.14 11.88 3.57
N ASN A 69 25.19 12.83 4.50
CA ASN A 69 26.39 13.64 4.74
C ASN A 69 26.95 13.33 6.13
N ASN A 70 28.20 12.86 6.20
CA ASN A 70 28.86 12.42 7.44
C ASN A 70 28.02 11.41 8.25
N GLY A 71 27.37 10.47 7.55
CA GLY A 71 26.52 9.44 8.16
C GLY A 71 25.16 9.95 8.66
N LYS A 72 24.85 11.24 8.50
CA LYS A 72 23.55 11.83 8.84
C LYS A 72 22.68 11.93 7.60
N PHE A 73 21.45 11.46 7.74
CA PHE A 73 20.43 11.58 6.71
C PHE A 73 19.89 13.01 6.66
N GLN A 74 19.99 13.63 5.49
CA GLN A 74 19.52 14.98 5.23
C GLN A 74 18.39 14.97 4.21
N VAL A 75 17.46 15.91 4.38
CA VAL A 75 16.34 16.16 3.49
C VAL A 75 16.45 17.59 2.99
N ASP A 76 16.65 17.73 1.68
CA ASP A 76 16.82 19.00 1.01
C ASP A 76 15.56 19.37 0.25
N TRP A 77 14.82 20.35 0.74
CA TRP A 77 13.59 20.80 0.11
C TRP A 77 13.85 21.74 -1.08
N LYS A 78 13.00 21.66 -2.10
CA LYS A 78 13.04 22.51 -3.30
C LYS A 78 11.67 23.15 -3.55
N GLY A 79 11.70 24.43 -3.90
CA GLY A 79 10.50 25.19 -4.27
C GLY A 79 9.70 25.73 -3.08
N ILE A 80 10.33 25.88 -1.91
CA ILE A 80 9.76 26.52 -0.73
C ILE A 80 10.54 27.80 -0.42
N SER A 81 9.85 28.82 0.09
CA SER A 81 10.42 30.12 0.43
C SER A 81 11.08 30.14 1.81
N SER A 82 10.64 29.27 2.72
CA SER A 82 11.15 29.15 4.07
C SER A 82 11.50 27.70 4.41
N SER A 83 12.54 27.51 5.23
CA SER A 83 12.91 26.18 5.71
C SER A 83 11.87 25.67 6.71
N PRO A 84 11.40 24.41 6.57
CA PRO A 84 10.42 23.84 7.49
C PRO A 84 11.02 23.62 8.88
N LYS A 85 10.14 23.55 9.88
CA LYS A 85 10.54 23.10 11.22
C LYS A 85 10.61 21.58 11.23
N THR A 86 11.75 21.04 11.63
CA THR A 86 12.02 19.59 11.65
C THR A 86 12.02 19.04 13.08
N LYS A 87 11.45 17.85 13.26
CA LYS A 87 11.61 17.03 14.47
C LYS A 87 12.00 15.61 14.06
N THR A 88 13.01 15.05 14.70
CA THR A 88 13.44 13.67 14.46
C THR A 88 12.98 12.78 15.62
N LYS A 89 12.42 11.61 15.30
CA LYS A 89 12.14 10.54 16.26
C LYS A 89 12.75 9.24 15.74
N SER A 90 13.59 8.62 16.56
CA SER A 90 14.00 7.23 16.40
C SER A 90 12.98 6.33 17.11
N ILE A 91 12.42 5.36 16.40
CA ILE A 91 11.67 4.27 17.03
C ILE A 91 12.72 3.26 17.50
N ASP A 92 12.71 2.92 18.79
CA ASP A 92 13.69 2.00 19.37
C ASP A 92 13.75 0.66 18.64
N LYS A 93 14.97 0.14 18.50
CA LYS A 93 15.29 -1.15 17.87
C LYS A 93 14.39 -2.26 18.43
N VAL A 94 13.70 -2.98 17.56
CA VAL A 94 13.35 -4.39 17.84
C VAL A 94 14.68 -5.17 17.94
N PRO A 95 14.90 -6.03 18.94
CA PRO A 95 16.23 -6.58 19.22
C PRO A 95 16.80 -7.38 18.05
N GLU A 96 18.02 -7.06 17.64
CA GLU A 96 18.85 -7.87 16.75
C GLU A 96 19.05 -9.27 17.34
N LYS A 97 18.39 -10.30 16.78
CA LYS A 97 18.80 -11.68 17.03
C LYS A 97 20.09 -11.97 16.25
N LYS A 98 21.14 -12.29 17.01
CA LYS A 98 22.46 -12.75 16.55
C LYS A 98 22.32 -13.72 15.37
N LYS A 99 22.95 -13.37 14.24
CA LYS A 99 23.12 -14.25 13.07
C LYS A 99 24.05 -15.40 13.44
N THR A 100 23.50 -16.60 13.60
CA THR A 100 24.23 -17.83 13.36
C THR A 100 24.01 -18.20 11.90
N ILE A 101 25.11 -18.37 11.16
CA ILE A 101 25.12 -18.60 9.72
C ILE A 101 24.58 -20.01 9.45
N SER A 102 23.40 -20.13 8.84
CA SER A 102 22.97 -21.33 8.13
C SER A 102 22.34 -20.95 6.78
N LYS A 103 22.84 -21.55 5.71
CA LYS A 103 22.47 -21.32 4.31
C LYS A 103 20.98 -21.62 4.04
N THR A 104 20.16 -20.57 3.97
CA THR A 104 19.06 -20.29 3.02
C THR A 104 18.44 -18.95 3.44
N ASN A 105 18.55 -17.88 2.65
CA ASN A 105 18.04 -16.54 2.99
C ASN A 105 16.50 -16.44 2.82
N THR A 106 15.74 -17.33 3.46
CA THR A 106 14.29 -17.21 3.53
C THR A 106 13.90 -16.19 4.60
N VAL A 107 13.42 -15.02 4.18
CA VAL A 107 12.85 -14.01 5.08
C VAL A 107 11.39 -14.36 5.34
N GLN A 108 11.00 -14.41 6.61
CA GLN A 108 9.59 -14.50 6.98
C GLN A 108 8.94 -13.12 6.82
N ILE A 109 7.82 -13.06 6.11
CA ILE A 109 7.04 -11.86 5.88
C ILE A 109 5.63 -12.04 6.42
N GLU A 110 4.99 -10.92 6.79
CA GLU A 110 3.62 -10.89 7.31
C GLU A 110 2.74 -9.94 6.49
N SER A 111 1.47 -10.29 6.32
CA SER A 111 0.45 -9.45 5.68
C SER A 111 -0.07 -8.38 6.64
N PHE A 112 -0.76 -7.37 6.09
CA PHE A 112 -1.31 -6.26 6.86
C PHE A 112 -2.68 -6.60 7.47
N GLN A 113 -3.24 -5.64 8.20
CA GLN A 113 -4.63 -5.69 8.61
C GLN A 113 -5.57 -5.47 7.41
N PRO A 114 -6.78 -6.05 7.42
CA PRO A 114 -7.73 -5.86 6.33
C PRO A 114 -8.22 -4.40 6.29
N ILE A 115 -8.45 -3.87 5.09
CA ILE A 115 -9.18 -2.61 4.92
C ILE A 115 -10.65 -2.95 4.72
N VAL A 116 -11.47 -2.53 5.70
CA VAL A 116 -12.92 -2.80 5.71
C VAL A 116 -13.70 -1.55 6.06
N GLY A 117 -14.78 -1.32 5.31
CA GLY A 117 -15.76 -0.28 5.57
C GLY A 117 -17.05 -0.87 6.16
N LYS A 118 -17.90 -0.02 6.75
CA LYS A 118 -19.15 -0.46 7.40
C LYS A 118 -20.13 -1.17 6.47
N HIS A 119 -20.04 -0.91 5.16
CA HIS A 119 -20.96 -1.44 4.14
C HIS A 119 -20.23 -2.21 3.04
N SER A 120 -19.11 -2.85 3.37
CA SER A 120 -18.35 -3.63 2.40
C SER A 120 -19.21 -4.76 1.80
N LYS A 121 -19.37 -4.75 0.47
CA LYS A 121 -20.09 -5.76 -0.32
C LYS A 121 -19.14 -6.69 -1.05
N VAL A 122 -17.98 -6.17 -1.47
CA VAL A 122 -16.94 -6.90 -2.20
C VAL A 122 -15.70 -7.02 -1.33
N LEU A 123 -15.15 -8.22 -1.17
CA LEU A 123 -13.84 -8.45 -0.58
C LEU A 123 -12.88 -8.93 -1.66
N ILE A 124 -11.85 -8.13 -1.93
CA ILE A 124 -10.79 -8.47 -2.88
C ILE A 124 -9.64 -9.10 -2.11
N LEU A 125 -9.24 -10.31 -2.51
CA LEU A 125 -8.16 -11.07 -1.88
C LEU A 125 -6.95 -11.13 -2.79
N GLY A 126 -5.83 -10.57 -2.31
CA GLY A 126 -4.50 -10.83 -2.86
C GLY A 126 -3.90 -12.13 -2.30
N THR A 127 -2.77 -12.57 -2.88
CA THR A 127 -2.00 -13.68 -2.33
C THR A 127 -1.31 -13.26 -1.04
N MET A 128 -0.45 -12.23 -1.14
CA MET A 128 0.38 -11.68 -0.07
C MET A 128 1.00 -10.34 -0.52
N PRO A 129 1.33 -9.40 0.38
CA PRO A 129 1.93 -8.13 -0.03
C PRO A 129 3.29 -8.32 -0.71
N GLY A 130 3.55 -7.55 -1.77
CA GLY A 130 4.86 -7.54 -2.43
C GLY A 130 5.92 -6.77 -1.63
N LYS A 131 7.18 -6.82 -2.07
CA LYS A 131 8.31 -6.12 -1.41
C LYS A 131 8.05 -4.62 -1.22
N ASP A 132 7.56 -3.92 -2.24
CA ASP A 132 7.22 -2.50 -2.13
C ASP A 132 6.03 -2.25 -1.20
N SER A 133 5.03 -3.13 -1.22
CA SER A 133 3.92 -3.05 -0.27
C SER A 133 4.40 -3.16 1.17
N LEU A 134 5.19 -4.20 1.48
CA LEU A 134 5.76 -4.41 2.81
C LEU A 134 6.62 -3.22 3.25
N ARG A 135 7.48 -2.72 2.35
CA ARG A 135 8.34 -1.57 2.61
C ARG A 135 7.56 -0.29 2.86
N LEU A 136 6.43 -0.10 2.17
CA LEU A 136 5.61 1.11 2.29
C LEU A 136 4.50 0.99 3.34
N ASN A 137 4.24 -0.21 3.85
CA ASN A 137 3.05 -0.56 4.63
C ASN A 137 1.74 -0.17 3.92
N GLU A 138 1.71 -0.38 2.60
CA GLU A 138 0.59 -0.02 1.73
C GLU A 138 0.22 -1.21 0.82
N TYR A 139 -1.06 -1.52 0.72
CA TYR A 139 -1.53 -2.48 -0.28
C TYR A 139 -1.25 -1.97 -1.69
N TYR A 140 -0.74 -2.86 -2.54
CA TYR A 140 -0.48 -2.60 -3.97
C TYR A 140 0.42 -1.36 -4.24
N ALA A 141 1.44 -1.15 -3.41
CA ALA A 141 2.26 0.05 -3.42
C ALA A 141 3.29 0.12 -4.55
N ASN A 142 3.58 -1.00 -5.22
CA ASN A 142 4.47 -1.01 -6.38
C ASN A 142 3.88 -0.11 -7.49
N SER A 143 4.66 0.85 -8.00
CA SER A 143 4.20 1.83 -9.00
C SER A 143 3.74 1.23 -10.33
N ARG A 144 4.18 0.00 -10.65
CA ARG A 144 3.74 -0.76 -11.82
C ARG A 144 2.52 -1.63 -11.53
N ASN A 145 2.11 -1.78 -10.27
CA ASN A 145 0.84 -2.44 -9.95
C ASN A 145 -0.31 -1.52 -10.33
N VAL A 146 -1.26 -2.05 -11.09
CA VAL A 146 -2.36 -1.25 -11.65
C VAL A 146 -3.64 -1.29 -10.82
N PHE A 147 -3.65 -1.95 -9.65
CA PHE A 147 -4.84 -2.09 -8.80
C PHE A 147 -5.54 -0.76 -8.55
N TRP A 148 -4.81 0.24 -8.04
CA TRP A 148 -5.40 1.54 -7.75
C TRP A 148 -5.94 2.23 -9.01
N LYS A 149 -5.24 2.14 -10.14
CA LYS A 149 -5.72 2.70 -11.41
C LYS A 149 -7.03 2.04 -11.84
N ILE A 150 -7.12 0.71 -11.73
CA ILE A 150 -8.33 -0.06 -12.05
C ILE A 150 -9.50 0.38 -11.17
N ILE A 151 -9.32 0.41 -9.84
CA ILE A 151 -10.39 0.76 -8.92
C ILE A 151 -10.96 2.16 -9.22
N TYR A 152 -10.11 3.14 -9.49
CA TYR A 152 -10.57 4.49 -9.80
C TYR A 152 -11.25 4.59 -11.17
N GLU A 153 -10.72 3.89 -12.18
CA GLU A 153 -11.30 3.82 -13.52
C GLU A 153 -12.71 3.20 -13.50
N LEU A 154 -12.90 2.11 -12.74
CA LEU A 154 -14.21 1.46 -12.59
C LEU A 154 -15.31 2.39 -12.04
N HIS A 155 -14.91 3.45 -11.33
CA HIS A 155 -15.81 4.42 -10.71
C HIS A 155 -15.73 5.79 -11.40
N ASN A 156 -15.14 5.88 -12.60
CA ASN A 156 -14.95 7.12 -13.36
C ASN A 156 -14.39 8.27 -12.51
N SER A 157 -13.43 7.96 -11.63
CA SER A 157 -12.89 8.89 -10.63
C SER A 157 -11.40 9.12 -10.84
N GLU A 158 -10.91 10.32 -10.52
CA GLU A 158 -9.48 10.61 -10.59
C GLU A 158 -8.71 9.96 -9.44
N ILE A 159 -7.59 9.31 -9.77
CA ILE A 159 -6.75 8.63 -8.79
C ILE A 159 -6.20 9.59 -7.73
N GLN A 160 -6.46 9.25 -6.47
CA GLN A 160 -5.81 9.90 -5.33
C GLN A 160 -4.43 9.30 -5.09
N TYR A 161 -3.49 10.10 -4.62
CA TYR A 161 -2.09 9.69 -4.50
C TYR A 161 -1.67 9.36 -3.06
N ASP A 162 -2.36 9.92 -2.07
CA ASP A 162 -2.19 9.54 -0.68
C ASP A 162 -2.95 8.25 -0.36
N TYR A 163 -2.36 7.43 0.51
CA TYR A 163 -2.88 6.11 0.81
C TYR A 163 -4.19 6.18 1.60
N GLU A 164 -4.33 7.14 2.51
CA GLU A 164 -5.55 7.32 3.30
C GLU A 164 -6.76 7.57 2.39
N SER A 165 -6.69 8.53 1.46
CA SER A 165 -7.77 8.77 0.49
C SER A 165 -8.04 7.57 -0.39
N LYS A 166 -7.01 6.80 -0.78
CA LYS A 166 -7.20 5.53 -1.50
C LYS A 166 -7.98 4.50 -0.67
N THR A 167 -7.65 4.35 0.61
CA THR A 167 -8.37 3.43 1.50
C THR A 167 -9.79 3.88 1.78
N GLU A 168 -10.02 5.18 1.93
CA GLU A 168 -11.35 5.73 2.16
C GLU A 168 -12.23 5.59 0.91
N PHE A 169 -11.64 5.80 -0.28
CA PHE A 169 -12.31 5.56 -1.55
C PHE A 169 -12.80 4.10 -1.68
N LEU A 170 -12.01 3.12 -1.24
CA LEU A 170 -12.46 1.72 -1.21
C LEU A 170 -13.68 1.54 -0.29
N LYS A 171 -13.60 2.07 0.93
CA LYS A 171 -14.68 1.94 1.92
C LYS A 171 -15.98 2.59 1.43
N GLN A 172 -15.90 3.78 0.85
CA GLN A 172 -17.05 4.51 0.30
C GLN A 172 -17.74 3.74 -0.84
N ASN A 173 -16.96 3.02 -1.65
CA ASN A 173 -17.48 2.20 -2.73
C ASN A 173 -17.81 0.75 -2.31
N GLY A 174 -17.83 0.46 -1.00
CA GLY A 174 -18.17 -0.87 -0.49
C GLY A 174 -17.17 -1.96 -0.86
N ILE A 175 -15.91 -1.59 -1.08
CA ILE A 175 -14.82 -2.50 -1.43
C ILE A 175 -13.91 -2.68 -0.21
N SER A 176 -13.66 -3.93 0.13
CA SER A 176 -12.67 -4.36 1.11
C SER A 176 -11.49 -5.02 0.44
N ILE A 177 -10.31 -4.90 1.03
CA ILE A 177 -9.12 -5.61 0.58
C ILE A 177 -8.40 -6.30 1.74
N TRP A 178 -7.88 -7.50 1.46
CA TRP A 178 -6.94 -8.21 2.31
C TRP A 178 -6.13 -9.21 1.48
N ASP A 179 -5.37 -10.08 2.15
CA ASP A 179 -4.66 -11.19 1.53
C ASP A 179 -5.11 -12.53 2.13
N VAL A 180 -4.95 -13.60 1.37
CA VAL A 180 -5.17 -14.96 1.87
C VAL A 180 -4.08 -15.38 2.85
N CYS A 181 -2.82 -15.05 2.54
CA CYS A 181 -1.68 -15.42 3.35
C CYS A 181 -1.41 -14.41 4.47
N HIS A 182 -1.43 -14.85 5.73
CA HIS A 182 -1.01 -14.07 6.89
C HIS A 182 0.51 -13.99 7.01
N LYS A 183 1.19 -15.15 6.95
CA LYS A 183 2.66 -15.24 7.07
C LYS A 183 3.21 -16.26 6.09
N ALA A 184 4.40 -16.03 5.56
CA ALA A 184 5.11 -17.00 4.75
C ALA A 184 6.60 -16.69 4.72
N ASN A 185 7.38 -17.68 4.32
CA ASN A 185 8.77 -17.50 3.92
C ASN A 185 8.80 -17.12 2.43
N ARG A 186 9.51 -16.05 2.07
CA ARG A 186 9.60 -15.60 0.69
C ARG A 186 10.93 -14.94 0.38
N GLU A 187 11.58 -15.37 -0.69
CA GLU A 187 12.90 -14.87 -1.11
C GLU A 187 12.76 -13.65 -2.05
N SER A 188 11.84 -13.70 -3.01
CA SER A 188 11.58 -12.60 -3.96
C SER A 188 10.18 -11.97 -3.79
N SER A 189 9.80 -11.08 -4.71
CA SER A 189 8.43 -10.56 -4.80
C SER A 189 7.54 -11.40 -5.72
N LEU A 190 7.98 -12.59 -6.13
CA LEU A 190 7.16 -13.51 -6.90
C LEU A 190 6.35 -14.39 -5.94
N ASP A 191 5.14 -14.75 -6.37
CA ASP A 191 4.26 -15.62 -5.61
C ASP A 191 4.70 -17.10 -5.67
N SER A 192 5.55 -17.46 -6.64
CA SER A 192 6.19 -18.77 -6.76
C SER A 192 7.11 -19.08 -5.57
N ASP A 193 7.61 -18.05 -4.90
CA ASP A 193 8.62 -18.17 -3.86
C ASP A 193 8.01 -18.22 -2.46
N ILE A 194 6.69 -18.15 -2.36
CA ILE A 194 5.93 -18.26 -1.11
C ILE A 194 5.97 -19.73 -0.67
N LYS A 195 6.53 -19.96 0.52
CA LYS A 195 6.62 -21.27 1.17
C LYS A 195 6.20 -21.16 2.63
N ASN A 196 5.78 -22.27 3.24
CA ASN A 196 5.38 -22.37 4.65
C ASN A 196 4.30 -21.34 5.02
N GLU A 197 3.33 -21.18 4.15
CA GLU A 197 2.30 -20.18 4.31
C GLU A 197 1.30 -20.53 5.41
N VAL A 198 0.93 -19.51 6.19
CA VAL A 198 -0.08 -19.52 7.23
C VAL A 198 -1.20 -18.60 6.77
N PRO A 199 -2.45 -19.06 6.69
CA PRO A 199 -3.55 -18.24 6.18
C PRO A 199 -4.04 -17.19 7.21
N ASN A 200 -4.61 -16.10 6.72
CA ASN A 200 -5.31 -15.10 7.54
C ASN A 200 -6.61 -15.66 8.12
N LYS A 201 -7.19 -14.99 9.13
CA LYS A 201 -8.47 -15.40 9.72
C LYS A 201 -9.67 -14.94 8.90
N LEU A 202 -9.74 -15.34 7.62
CA LEU A 202 -10.78 -14.89 6.67
C LEU A 202 -12.19 -15.26 7.14
N LYS A 203 -12.38 -16.43 7.75
CA LYS A 203 -13.67 -16.86 8.30
C LYS A 203 -14.20 -15.88 9.36
N ASP A 204 -13.33 -15.37 10.22
CA ASP A 204 -13.70 -14.42 11.26
C ASP A 204 -14.05 -13.06 10.66
N LEU A 205 -13.28 -12.59 9.68
CA LEU A 205 -13.56 -11.36 8.96
C LEU A 205 -14.92 -11.40 8.24
N ILE A 206 -15.19 -12.50 7.53
CA ILE A 206 -16.43 -12.69 6.77
C ILE A 206 -17.63 -12.74 7.72
N LYS A 207 -17.53 -13.47 8.84
CA LYS A 207 -18.58 -13.52 9.86
C LYS A 207 -18.86 -12.16 10.49
N ALA A 208 -17.81 -11.37 10.74
CA ALA A 208 -17.94 -10.02 11.29
C ALA A 208 -18.53 -9.01 10.28
N ASN A 209 -18.52 -9.33 8.98
CA ASN A 209 -18.96 -8.44 7.91
C ASN A 209 -19.96 -9.16 6.98
N PRO A 210 -21.19 -9.46 7.45
CA PRO A 210 -22.19 -10.23 6.69
C PRO A 210 -22.73 -9.51 5.44
N SER A 211 -22.41 -8.22 5.28
CA SER A 211 -22.69 -7.45 4.07
C SER A 211 -21.84 -7.88 2.87
N ILE A 212 -20.71 -8.55 3.10
CA ILE A 212 -19.87 -9.09 2.02
C ILE A 212 -20.65 -10.20 1.32
N LYS A 213 -20.90 -10.01 0.02
CA LYS A 213 -21.60 -10.96 -0.86
C LYS A 213 -20.73 -11.49 -1.99
N LEU A 214 -19.58 -10.87 -2.22
CA LEU A 214 -18.64 -11.25 -3.27
C LEU A 214 -17.23 -11.32 -2.71
N ILE A 215 -16.54 -12.42 -2.96
CA ILE A 215 -15.09 -12.55 -2.81
C ILE A 215 -14.47 -12.60 -4.21
N ALA A 216 -13.61 -11.63 -4.51
CA ALA A 216 -12.91 -11.52 -5.78
C ALA A 216 -11.41 -11.78 -5.57
N PHE A 217 -10.87 -12.81 -6.21
CA PHE A 217 -9.45 -13.14 -6.13
C PHE A 217 -8.65 -12.31 -7.13
N ASN A 218 -7.65 -11.56 -6.67
CA ASN A 218 -6.73 -10.82 -7.52
C ASN A 218 -5.65 -11.77 -8.08
N GLY A 219 -6.05 -12.59 -9.04
CA GLY A 219 -5.23 -13.62 -9.67
C GLY A 219 -5.50 -15.04 -9.16
N GLN A 220 -5.23 -16.02 -10.03
CA GLN A 220 -5.48 -17.45 -9.77
C GLN A 220 -4.73 -18.00 -8.56
N LYS A 221 -3.58 -17.41 -8.20
CA LYS A 221 -2.81 -17.86 -7.03
C LYS A 221 -3.57 -17.59 -5.73
N ALA A 222 -4.24 -16.44 -5.61
CA ALA A 222 -5.05 -16.10 -4.45
C ALA A 222 -6.24 -17.06 -4.32
N GLU A 223 -6.91 -17.39 -5.43
CA GLU A 223 -7.99 -18.41 -5.45
C GLU A 223 -7.48 -19.77 -4.99
N LYS A 224 -6.42 -20.31 -5.62
CA LYS A 224 -5.84 -21.61 -5.25
C LYS A 224 -5.43 -21.66 -3.79
N LEU A 225 -4.91 -20.55 -3.26
CA LEU A 225 -4.52 -20.48 -1.86
C LEU A 225 -5.73 -20.45 -0.94
N TYR A 226 -6.79 -19.75 -1.34
CA TYR A 226 -8.03 -19.74 -0.59
C TYR A 226 -8.63 -21.14 -0.52
N ASP A 227 -8.80 -21.81 -1.66
CA ASP A 227 -9.38 -23.15 -1.74
C ASP A 227 -8.53 -24.22 -1.03
N LYS A 228 -7.22 -23.96 -0.83
CA LYS A 228 -6.34 -24.82 -0.01
C LYS A 228 -6.68 -24.76 1.49
N TYR A 229 -7.10 -23.60 1.99
CA TYR A 229 -7.23 -23.33 3.43
C TYR A 229 -8.66 -23.09 3.92
N PHE A 230 -9.59 -22.81 3.01
CA PHE A 230 -10.95 -22.43 3.35
C PHE A 230 -11.95 -23.15 2.46
N GLU A 231 -13.05 -23.57 3.09
CA GLU A 231 -14.26 -23.93 2.37
C GLU A 231 -15.00 -22.67 1.93
N ARG A 232 -15.68 -22.77 0.79
CA ARG A 232 -16.51 -21.67 0.26
C ARG A 232 -17.81 -21.57 1.07
N PHE A 233 -18.30 -20.36 1.26
CA PHE A 233 -19.53 -20.07 1.99
C PHE A 233 -20.73 -19.97 1.03
N ASP A 234 -21.83 -20.66 1.32
CA ASP A 234 -23.00 -20.74 0.43
C ASP A 234 -23.62 -19.39 0.02
N LYS A 235 -23.52 -18.37 0.89
CA LYS A 235 -24.12 -17.04 0.67
C LYS A 235 -23.14 -16.03 0.07
N ILE A 236 -22.01 -16.50 -0.42
CA ILE A 236 -20.95 -15.67 -1.01
C ILE A 236 -20.69 -16.14 -2.44
N ASN A 237 -20.71 -15.18 -3.36
CA ASN A 237 -20.25 -15.39 -4.72
C ASN A 237 -18.73 -15.30 -4.78
N TYR A 238 -18.13 -16.09 -5.67
CA TYR A 238 -16.68 -16.14 -5.85
C TYR A 238 -16.33 -15.88 -7.31
N MET A 239 -15.30 -15.08 -7.54
CA MET A 239 -14.75 -14.90 -8.89
C MET A 239 -13.25 -14.67 -8.86
N THR A 240 -12.59 -15.08 -9.93
CA THR A 240 -11.16 -14.85 -10.13
C THR A 240 -10.95 -13.80 -11.20
N LEU A 241 -10.21 -12.76 -10.83
CA LEU A 241 -9.86 -11.64 -11.67
C LEU A 241 -8.43 -11.80 -12.21
N LEU A 242 -8.15 -11.13 -13.33
CA LEU A 242 -6.79 -10.96 -13.83
C LEU A 242 -5.94 -10.23 -12.80
N SER A 243 -4.73 -10.73 -12.55
CA SER A 243 -3.84 -10.14 -11.56
C SER A 243 -3.43 -8.72 -11.95
N THR A 244 -3.46 -7.81 -10.97
CA THR A 244 -3.00 -6.41 -11.10
C THR A 244 -1.48 -6.26 -11.03
N SER A 245 -0.77 -7.35 -10.71
CA SER A 245 0.69 -7.37 -10.63
C SER A 245 1.34 -7.05 -11.98
N PRO A 246 2.51 -6.39 -11.99
CA PRO A 246 3.30 -6.23 -13.21
C PRO A 246 3.78 -7.55 -13.80
N ALA A 247 3.81 -8.64 -13.03
CA ALA A 247 4.16 -9.97 -13.54
C ALA A 247 3.11 -10.51 -14.54
N ASN A 248 1.87 -10.02 -14.47
CA ASN A 248 0.80 -10.41 -15.39
C ASN A 248 0.79 -9.47 -16.62
N ALA A 249 1.92 -9.39 -17.33
CA ALA A 249 2.15 -8.46 -18.43
C ALA A 249 1.58 -8.93 -19.78
N SER A 250 1.12 -10.19 -19.86
CA SER A 250 0.47 -10.74 -21.08
C SER A 250 -0.89 -10.11 -21.38
N TYR A 251 -1.51 -9.44 -20.39
CA TYR A 251 -2.78 -8.74 -20.54
C TYR A 251 -2.55 -7.23 -20.51
N SER A 252 -3.15 -6.53 -21.47
CA SER A 252 -3.21 -5.08 -21.52
C SER A 252 -3.98 -4.49 -20.33
N PHE A 253 -3.81 -3.19 -20.12
CA PHE A 253 -4.57 -2.49 -19.08
C PHE A 253 -6.08 -2.55 -19.34
N GLN A 254 -6.51 -2.42 -20.60
CA GLN A 254 -7.92 -2.44 -20.98
C GLN A 254 -8.55 -3.81 -20.71
N GLU A 255 -7.88 -4.91 -21.05
CA GLU A 255 -8.36 -6.27 -20.73
C GLU A 255 -8.53 -6.48 -19.23
N LYS A 256 -7.62 -5.94 -18.42
CA LYS A 256 -7.75 -5.98 -16.95
C LYS A 256 -8.95 -5.14 -16.48
N ILE A 257 -9.19 -3.98 -17.07
CA ILE A 257 -10.39 -3.17 -16.75
C ILE A 257 -11.66 -3.94 -17.08
N ASP A 258 -11.75 -4.53 -18.27
CA ASP A 258 -12.94 -5.24 -18.72
C ASP A 258 -13.23 -6.46 -17.85
N ASP A 259 -12.19 -7.17 -17.45
CA ASP A 259 -12.29 -8.27 -16.49
C ASP A 259 -12.76 -7.80 -15.09
N TRP A 260 -12.23 -6.69 -14.60
CA TRP A 260 -12.52 -6.17 -13.28
C TRP A 260 -13.90 -5.48 -13.18
N LYS A 261 -14.51 -5.05 -14.30
CA LYS A 261 -15.90 -4.52 -14.32
C LYS A 261 -16.93 -5.48 -13.71
N ARG A 262 -16.62 -6.78 -13.65
CA ARG A 262 -17.48 -7.81 -13.04
C ARG A 262 -17.74 -7.59 -11.55
N ILE A 263 -16.88 -6.84 -10.83
CA ILE A 263 -17.09 -6.58 -9.39
C ILE A 263 -18.10 -5.46 -9.12
N ILE A 264 -18.32 -4.55 -10.07
CA ILE A 264 -19.28 -3.43 -9.95
C ILE A 264 -20.62 -3.74 -10.61
N LYS A 265 -20.62 -4.59 -11.63
CA LYS A 265 -21.81 -5.10 -12.33
C LYS A 265 -21.83 -6.62 -12.16
N PRO A 266 -22.27 -7.15 -11.00
CA PRO A 266 -22.50 -8.57 -10.90
C PRO A 266 -23.49 -8.95 -12.02
N SER A 267 -23.07 -9.87 -12.89
CA SER A 267 -23.97 -10.37 -13.93
C SER A 267 -25.22 -10.95 -13.25
N PRO A 268 -26.42 -10.67 -13.77
CA PRO A 268 -27.68 -11.16 -13.20
C PRO A 268 -27.73 -12.69 -13.14
#